data_AF-A0A9W4RZ49-F1
#
_entry.id   AF-A0A9W4RZ49-F1
#
_cell.length_a   1.000
_cell.length_b   1.000
_cell.length_c   1.000
_cell.angle_alpha   90.00
_cell.angle_beta   90.00
_cell.angle_gamma   90.00
#
_symmetry.space_group_name_H-M   'P 1'
#
loop_
_entity.id
_entity.type
_entity.pdbx_description
1 polymer ?
#
loop_
_entity_poly.entity_id
_entity_poly.type
_entity_poly.pdbx_seq_one_letter_code
_entity_poly.pdbx_strand_id
1 'polypeptide(L)'
;QVDFIDYFRVDHHLSWKEVEAKYASVFPEDAAKGHKRGPQGLQGVYYRKNKQIPATDQNNLFVFDEDDNPRTFQCDVREQGKKMNNSIGLLAMHPERAITYSWVSEEHKRQYEKVGRARQAQLDAAEQRKKRRRAIQNSRL
;
A
#
# COMPACT_ATOMS: atom_id res chain seq x y z
N GLN A 1 2.49 8.48 1.41
CA GLN A 1 1.60 9.11 2.43
C GLN A 1 0.60 8.12 2.99
N VAL A 2 -0.28 7.52 2.18
CA VAL A 2 -1.26 6.52 2.66
C VAL A 2 -0.56 5.33 3.31
N ASP A 3 0.45 4.77 2.65
CA ASP A 3 1.25 3.65 3.20
C ASP A 3 1.89 3.96 4.55
N PHE A 4 2.41 5.18 4.71
CA PHE A 4 2.98 5.64 5.97
C PHE A 4 1.93 5.68 7.07
N ILE A 5 0.74 6.21 6.74
CA ILE A 5 -0.38 6.25 7.67
C ILE A 5 -0.83 4.84 8.00
N ASP A 6 -1.02 3.96 7.02
CA ASP A 6 -1.47 2.59 7.24
C ASP A 6 -0.49 1.82 8.15
N TYR A 7 0.82 1.99 7.93
CA TYR A 7 1.82 1.39 8.80
C TYR A 7 1.78 1.93 10.23
N PHE A 8 1.88 3.24 10.42
CA PHE A 8 1.99 3.79 11.78
C PHE A 8 0.66 3.86 12.52
N ARG A 9 -0.45 4.16 11.83
CA ARG A 9 -1.78 4.24 12.44
C ARG A 9 -2.41 2.88 12.63
N VAL A 10 -2.29 1.98 11.65
CA VAL A 10 -3.00 0.69 11.67
C VAL A 10 -2.09 -0.41 12.19
N ASP A 11 -0.92 -0.64 11.58
CA ASP A 11 -0.04 -1.75 11.99
C ASP A 11 0.63 -1.51 13.35
N HIS A 12 1.01 -0.26 13.67
CA HIS A 12 1.59 0.11 14.98
C HIS A 12 0.56 0.66 15.98
N HIS A 13 -0.71 0.78 15.60
CA HIS A 13 -1.79 1.31 16.44
C HIS A 13 -1.54 2.70 17.07
N LEU A 14 -0.65 3.53 16.50
CA LEU A 14 -0.31 4.83 17.08
C LEU A 14 -1.50 5.81 17.02
N SER A 15 -1.52 6.75 17.96
CA SER A 15 -2.46 7.87 17.92
C SER A 15 -2.12 8.84 16.78
N TRP A 16 -3.10 9.63 16.34
CA TRP A 16 -2.88 10.59 15.26
C TRP A 16 -1.80 11.64 15.57
N LYS A 17 -1.63 12.03 16.84
CA LYS A 17 -0.57 12.94 17.28
C LYS A 17 0.81 12.31 17.12
N GLU A 18 0.95 11.03 17.44
CA GLU A 18 2.21 10.30 17.25
C GLU A 18 2.52 10.06 15.77
N VAL A 19 1.51 9.76 14.96
CA VAL A 19 1.64 9.63 13.50
C VAL A 19 2.10 10.95 12.89
N GLU A 20 1.54 12.08 13.32
CA GLU A 20 1.97 13.42 12.88
C GLU A 20 3.45 13.70 13.23
N ALA A 21 3.85 13.44 14.47
CA ALA A 21 5.24 13.63 14.91
C ALA A 21 6.22 12.78 14.08
N LYS A 22 5.89 11.50 13.84
CA LYS A 22 6.68 10.63 12.97
C LYS A 22 6.67 11.12 11.53
N TYR A 23 5.53 11.58 11.00
CA TYR A 23 5.42 12.07 9.63
C TYR A 23 6.38 13.24 9.39
N ALA A 24 6.42 14.20 10.32
CA ALA A 24 7.32 15.34 10.22
C ALA A 24 8.81 14.93 10.21
N SER A 25 9.16 13.86 10.94
CA SER A 25 10.53 13.33 10.96
C SER A 25 10.93 12.60 9.67
N VAL A 26 9.97 11.89 9.04
CA VAL A 26 10.23 11.06 7.85
C VAL A 26 10.12 11.87 6.56
N PHE A 27 9.30 12.91 6.53
CA PHE A 27 9.11 13.80 5.37
C PHE A 27 9.47 15.25 5.73
N PRO A 28 10.74 15.54 6.05
CA PRO A 28 11.16 16.86 6.50
C PRO A 28 10.95 17.94 5.43
N GLU A 29 11.06 17.60 4.14
CA GLU A 29 10.82 18.54 3.04
C GLU A 29 9.34 18.94 2.92
N ASP A 30 8.41 18.01 3.12
CA ASP A 30 6.97 18.32 3.17
C ASP A 30 6.69 19.26 4.34
N ALA A 31 7.31 18.98 5.50
CA ALA A 31 7.18 19.83 6.69
C ALA A 31 7.81 21.22 6.48
N ALA A 32 8.94 21.29 5.77
CA ALA A 32 9.67 22.53 5.49
C ALA A 32 8.92 23.43 4.48
N LYS A 33 8.22 22.84 3.51
CA LYS A 33 7.38 23.57 2.52
C LYS A 33 6.04 24.06 3.10
N GLY A 34 5.85 23.98 4.42
CA GLY A 34 4.59 24.36 5.07
C GLY A 34 3.46 23.36 4.84
N HIS A 35 3.70 22.23 4.18
CA HIS A 35 2.73 21.13 4.04
C HIS A 35 2.68 20.25 5.29
N LYS A 36 2.93 20.83 6.48
CA LYS A 36 2.75 20.16 7.76
C LYS A 36 1.30 19.71 7.86
N ARG A 37 1.08 18.42 7.62
CA ARG A 37 -0.24 17.82 7.74
C ARG A 37 -0.47 17.56 9.21
N GLY A 38 -1.23 18.46 9.83
CA GLY A 38 -1.80 18.20 11.14
C GLY A 38 -2.70 16.95 11.12
N PRO A 39 -3.17 16.49 12.28
CA PRO A 39 -3.94 15.26 12.43
C PRO A 39 -5.14 15.18 11.46
N GLN A 40 -5.85 16.29 11.25
CA GLN A 40 -7.00 16.37 10.34
C GLN A 40 -6.59 16.16 8.88
N GLY A 41 -5.41 16.66 8.48
CA GLY A 41 -4.88 16.49 7.13
C GLY A 41 -4.51 15.05 6.84
N LEU A 42 -3.91 14.35 7.80
CA LEU A 42 -3.56 12.93 7.71
C LEU A 42 -4.81 12.05 7.73
N GLN A 43 -5.76 12.33 8.63
CA GLN A 43 -7.07 11.68 8.67
C GLN A 43 -7.81 11.79 7.33
N GLY A 44 -7.85 13.00 6.75
CA GLY A 44 -8.49 13.22 5.46
C GLY A 44 -7.86 12.40 4.33
N VAL A 45 -6.54 12.22 4.33
CA VAL A 45 -5.85 11.35 3.36
C VAL A 45 -6.25 9.89 3.58
N TYR A 46 -6.19 9.43 4.83
CA TYR A 46 -6.53 8.06 5.21
C TYR A 46 -7.94 7.68 4.77
N TYR A 47 -8.97 8.45 5.18
CA TYR A 47 -10.36 8.12 4.87
C TYR A 47 -10.72 8.25 3.38
N ARG A 48 -10.05 9.13 2.63
CA ARG A 48 -10.34 9.30 1.18
C ARG A 48 -9.64 8.28 0.32
N LYS A 49 -8.41 7.91 0.66
CA LYS A 49 -7.54 7.09 -0.19
C LYS A 49 -7.45 5.64 0.24
N ASN A 50 -7.64 5.32 1.52
CA ASN A 50 -7.62 3.93 2.00
C ASN A 50 -8.98 3.26 1.82
N LYS A 51 -9.45 3.20 0.57
CA LYS A 51 -10.72 2.55 0.20
C LYS A 51 -10.54 1.37 -0.74
N GLN A 52 -9.42 1.27 -1.42
CA GLN A 52 -9.16 0.22 -2.41
C GLN A 52 -8.29 -0.84 -1.78
N ILE A 53 -8.84 -2.04 -1.63
CA ILE A 53 -8.15 -3.17 -1.03
C ILE A 53 -7.80 -4.16 -2.13
N PRO A 54 -6.53 -4.60 -2.24
CA PRO A 54 -6.15 -5.62 -3.19
C PRO A 54 -6.90 -6.93 -2.93
N ALA A 55 -7.44 -7.52 -4.00
CA ALA A 55 -7.97 -8.87 -3.94
C ALA A 55 -6.80 -9.85 -4.00
N THR A 56 -6.73 -10.75 -3.02
CA THR A 56 -5.65 -11.72 -2.89
C THR A 56 -6.18 -13.13 -2.72
N ASP A 57 -5.37 -14.12 -3.12
CA ASP A 57 -5.65 -15.52 -2.85
C ASP A 57 -5.30 -15.93 -1.41
N GLN A 58 -5.40 -17.22 -1.11
CA GLN A 58 -5.10 -17.80 0.21
C GLN A 58 -3.61 -17.66 0.61
N ASN A 59 -2.71 -17.44 -0.35
CA ASN A 59 -1.28 -17.23 -0.13
C ASN A 59 -0.92 -15.74 -0.03
N ASN A 60 -1.93 -14.86 0.08
CA ASN A 60 -1.78 -13.42 0.01
C ASN A 60 -1.10 -12.94 -1.28
N LEU A 61 -1.31 -13.61 -2.41
CA LEU A 61 -0.82 -13.17 -3.73
C LEU A 61 -1.92 -12.45 -4.53
N PHE A 62 -1.55 -11.56 -5.44
CA PHE A 62 -2.52 -10.78 -6.20
C PHE A 62 -3.36 -11.66 -7.13
N VAL A 63 -4.66 -11.38 -7.19
CA VAL A 63 -5.56 -11.86 -8.24
C VAL A 63 -5.61 -10.80 -9.35
N PHE A 64 -5.29 -11.17 -10.58
CA PHE A 64 -5.29 -10.26 -11.73
C PHE A 64 -6.58 -10.32 -12.54
N ASP A 65 -6.92 -9.23 -13.23
CA ASP A 65 -7.95 -9.21 -14.27
C ASP A 65 -7.39 -9.58 -15.66
N GLU A 66 -8.26 -9.56 -16.68
CA GLU A 66 -7.92 -9.91 -18.07
C GLU A 66 -6.91 -8.94 -18.72
N ASP A 67 -6.78 -7.76 -18.15
CA ASP A 67 -5.85 -6.71 -18.56
C ASP A 67 -4.54 -6.74 -17.77
N ASP A 68 -4.29 -7.81 -17.02
CA ASP A 68 -3.10 -7.97 -16.18
C ASP A 68 -2.97 -6.85 -15.12
N ASN A 69 -4.07 -6.29 -14.63
CA ASN A 69 -4.08 -5.40 -13.47
C ASN A 69 -4.48 -6.18 -12.21
N PRO A 70 -3.85 -5.90 -11.05
CA PRO A 70 -4.32 -6.44 -9.78
C PRO A 70 -5.76 -5.99 -9.52
N ARG A 71 -6.65 -6.95 -9.25
CA ARG A 71 -8.02 -6.66 -8.86
C ARG A 71 -8.02 -5.97 -7.50
N THR A 72 -8.91 -5.01 -7.36
CA THR A 72 -9.18 -4.35 -6.08
C THR A 72 -10.68 -4.34 -5.85
N PHE A 73 -11.07 -4.22 -4.59
CA PHE A 73 -12.47 -3.97 -4.23
C PHE A 73 -12.54 -2.79 -3.27
N GLN A 74 -13.67 -2.08 -3.32
CA GLN A 74 -13.88 -0.92 -2.47
C GLN A 74 -14.44 -1.33 -1.11
N CYS A 75 -13.82 -0.84 -0.04
CA CYS A 75 -14.32 -0.99 1.32
C CYS A 75 -14.04 0.30 2.09
N ASP A 76 -15.10 0.95 2.58
CA ASP A 76 -14.94 2.12 3.43
C ASP A 76 -14.22 1.76 4.73
N VAL A 77 -13.29 2.61 5.17
CA VAL A 77 -12.48 2.42 6.38
C VAL A 77 -13.31 2.03 7.62
N ARG A 78 -14.50 2.61 7.77
CA ARG A 78 -15.41 2.33 8.91
C ARG A 78 -15.97 0.90 8.90
N GLU A 79 -16.04 0.30 7.72
CA GLU A 79 -16.60 -1.03 7.48
C GLU A 79 -15.52 -2.11 7.44
N GLN A 80 -14.24 -1.73 7.27
CA GLN A 80 -13.12 -2.65 7.18
C GLN A 80 -12.98 -3.52 8.44
N GLY A 81 -13.09 -2.93 9.65
CA GLY A 81 -13.00 -3.68 10.90
C GLY A 81 -14.17 -4.64 11.18
N LYS A 82 -15.29 -4.52 10.44
CA LYS A 82 -16.44 -5.44 10.55
C LYS A 82 -16.40 -6.54 9.50
N LYS A 83 -15.85 -6.24 8.33
CA LYS A 83 -15.87 -7.12 7.15
C LYS A 83 -14.59 -7.91 6.96
N MET A 84 -13.50 -7.50 7.61
CA MET A 84 -12.20 -8.17 7.50
C MET A 84 -11.70 -8.62 8.86
N ASN A 85 -11.30 -9.89 8.92
CA ASN A 85 -10.69 -10.49 10.11
C ASN A 85 -9.22 -10.05 10.30
N ASN A 86 -8.62 -9.41 9.29
CA ASN A 86 -7.22 -8.99 9.30
C ASN A 86 -7.09 -7.46 9.29
N SER A 87 -6.03 -6.96 9.94
CA SER A 87 -5.60 -5.57 9.83
C SER A 87 -5.41 -5.18 8.36
N ILE A 88 -6.03 -4.07 7.95
CA ILE A 88 -5.88 -3.46 6.61
C ILE A 88 -4.78 -2.39 6.61
N GLY A 89 -3.70 -2.67 7.33
CA GLY A 89 -2.51 -1.85 7.31
C GLY A 89 -1.59 -2.14 6.11
N LEU A 90 -0.45 -1.45 6.09
CA LEU A 90 0.51 -1.52 5.01
C LEU A 90 1.04 -2.94 4.82
N LEU A 91 1.33 -3.64 5.92
CA LEU A 91 1.97 -4.96 5.87
C LEU A 91 1.06 -6.01 5.22
N ALA A 92 -0.25 -5.93 5.45
CA ALA A 92 -1.21 -6.86 4.87
C ALA A 92 -1.57 -6.48 3.42
N MET A 93 -1.82 -5.19 3.19
CA MET A 93 -2.28 -4.71 1.89
C MET A 93 -1.17 -4.66 0.86
N HIS A 94 0.03 -4.24 1.24
CA HIS A 94 1.13 -3.95 0.32
C HIS A 94 2.52 -4.30 0.86
N PRO A 95 2.76 -5.58 1.22
CA PRO A 95 4.07 -6.03 1.66
C PRO A 95 5.16 -5.79 0.61
N GLU A 96 4.83 -5.81 -0.69
CA GLU A 96 5.76 -5.51 -1.78
C GLU A 96 6.32 -4.09 -1.70
N ARG A 97 5.53 -3.15 -1.16
CA ARG A 97 5.96 -1.77 -0.94
C ARG A 97 6.62 -1.61 0.41
N ALA A 98 6.06 -2.25 1.44
CA ALA A 98 6.56 -2.21 2.81
C ALA A 98 8.06 -2.54 2.92
N ILE A 99 8.50 -3.60 2.23
CA ILE A 99 9.89 -4.06 2.29
C ILE A 99 10.91 -3.07 1.70
N THR A 100 10.44 -2.06 0.97
CA THR A 100 11.29 -1.06 0.30
C THR A 100 11.44 0.25 1.07
N TYR A 101 10.53 0.54 2.00
CA TYR A 101 10.51 1.83 2.69
C TYR A 101 11.57 1.89 3.80
N SER A 102 12.29 3.01 3.88
CA SER A 102 13.31 3.25 4.90
C SER A 102 12.74 3.37 6.32
N TRP A 103 11.47 3.77 6.46
CA TRP A 103 10.78 3.97 7.74
C TRP A 103 10.02 2.72 8.23
N VAL A 104 10.04 1.62 7.49
CA VAL A 104 9.55 0.31 7.94
C VAL A 104 10.67 -0.39 8.71
N SER A 105 10.36 -1.05 9.83
CA SER A 105 11.37 -1.71 10.66
C SER A 105 11.96 -2.92 9.95
N GLU A 106 13.25 -3.19 10.16
CA GLU A 106 13.91 -4.37 9.57
C GLU A 106 13.27 -5.69 9.99
N GLU A 107 12.69 -5.76 11.18
CA GLU A 107 11.91 -6.91 11.64
C GLU A 107 10.70 -7.17 10.74
N HIS A 108 9.86 -6.15 10.51
CA HIS A 108 8.71 -6.29 9.62
C HIS A 108 9.13 -6.54 8.17
N LYS A 109 10.23 -5.94 7.70
CA LYS A 109 10.77 -6.24 6.37
C LYS A 109 11.11 -7.71 6.23
N ARG A 110 11.83 -8.30 7.20
CA ARG A 110 12.18 -9.72 7.22
C ARG A 110 10.93 -10.61 7.27
N GLN A 111 9.97 -10.28 8.12
CA GLN A 111 8.73 -11.05 8.26
C GLN A 111 7.93 -11.10 6.94
N TYR A 112 7.89 -10.00 6.19
CA TYR A 112 7.11 -9.88 4.96
C TYR A 112 7.94 -10.02 3.68
N GLU A 113 9.25 -10.29 3.77
CA GLU A 113 10.14 -10.32 2.62
C GLU A 113 9.70 -11.33 1.56
N LYS A 114 9.37 -12.56 1.99
CA LYS A 114 8.98 -13.64 1.07
C LYS A 114 7.74 -13.26 0.26
N VAL A 115 6.67 -12.81 0.92
CA VAL A 115 5.42 -12.42 0.25
C VAL A 115 5.59 -11.13 -0.55
N GLY A 116 6.33 -10.15 -0.03
CA GLY A 116 6.60 -8.90 -0.72
C GLY A 116 7.37 -9.10 -2.02
N ARG A 117 8.41 -9.94 -2.02
CA ARG A 117 9.16 -10.29 -3.25
C ARG A 117 8.31 -11.09 -4.22
N ALA A 118 7.50 -12.03 -3.74
CA ALA A 118 6.60 -12.80 -4.60
C ALA A 118 5.57 -11.91 -5.30
N ARG A 119 4.96 -10.97 -4.58
CA ARG A 119 4.03 -9.97 -5.16
C ARG A 119 4.73 -9.03 -6.14
N GLN A 120 5.94 -8.57 -5.83
CA GLN A 120 6.70 -7.75 -6.77
C GLN A 120 6.97 -8.50 -8.07
N ALA A 121 7.36 -9.77 -7.99
CA ALA A 121 7.57 -10.61 -9.18
C ALA A 121 6.28 -10.79 -10.00
N GLN A 122 5.10 -10.88 -9.35
CA GLN A 122 3.81 -10.91 -10.07
C GLN A 122 3.56 -9.61 -10.84
N LEU A 123 3.82 -8.45 -10.21
CA LEU A 123 3.66 -7.14 -10.85
C LEU A 123 4.62 -6.98 -12.05
N ASP A 124 5.88 -7.38 -11.88
CA ASP A 124 6.88 -7.33 -12.95
C ASP A 124 6.46 -8.22 -14.13
N ALA A 125 6.01 -9.45 -13.85
CA ALA A 125 5.54 -10.37 -14.88
C ALA A 125 4.30 -9.83 -15.63
N ALA A 126 3.37 -9.20 -14.91
CA ALA A 126 2.19 -8.56 -15.48
C ALA A 126 2.56 -7.38 -16.40
N GLU A 127 3.49 -6.52 -15.97
CA GLU A 127 3.99 -5.42 -16.79
C GLU A 127 4.67 -5.92 -18.06
N GLN A 128 5.44 -7.01 -17.98
CA GLN A 128 6.03 -7.63 -19.17
C GLN A 128 4.98 -8.18 -20.14
N ARG A 129 3.88 -8.77 -19.64
CA ARG A 129 2.76 -9.22 -20.48
C ARG A 129 2.08 -8.04 -21.18
N LYS A 130 1.85 -6.93 -20.47
CA LYS A 130 1.30 -5.69 -21.05
C LYS A 130 2.19 -5.12 -22.13
N LYS A 131 3.50 -5.03 -21.89
CA LYS A 131 4.48 -4.54 -22.88
C LYS A 131 4.47 -5.40 -24.15
N ARG A 132 4.45 -6.74 -24.01
CA ARG A 132 4.34 -7.65 -25.16
C ARG A 132 3.05 -7.44 -25.94
N ARG A 133 1.90 -7.30 -25.26
CA ARG A 133 0.59 -7.05 -25.88
C ARG A 133 0.60 -5.76 -26.71
N ARG A 134 1.14 -4.68 -26.13
CA ARG A 134 1.28 -3.37 -26.81
C ARG A 134 2.22 -3.44 -28.01
N ALA A 135 3.35 -4.14 -27.90
CA ALA A 135 4.29 -4.29 -29.01
C ALA A 135 3.65 -5.02 -30.21
N ILE A 136 2.90 -6.10 -29.96
CA ILE A 136 2.18 -6.84 -31.01
C ILE A 136 1.08 -5.99 -31.66
N GLN A 137 0.37 -5.18 -30.87
CA GLN A 137 -0.65 -4.27 -31.40
C GLN A 137 -0.03 -3.18 -32.29
N ASN A 138 1.08 -2.60 -31.85
CA ASN A 138 1.78 -1.55 -32.59
C ASN A 138 2.48 -2.08 -33.86
N SER A 139 2.88 -3.36 -33.91
CA SER A 139 3.47 -3.96 -35.12
C SER A 139 2.44 -4.38 -36.17
N ARG A 140 1.14 -4.28 -35.86
CA ARG A 140 0.02 -4.58 -36.77
C ARG A 140 -0.61 -3.32 -37.39
N LEU A 141 -0.14 -2.14 -36.99
CA LEU A 141 -0.48 -0.83 -37.56
C LEU A 141 0.62 -0.41 -38.54
#